data_AF-A0A433XKT1-F1
#
_entry.id   AF-A0A433XKT1-F1
#
_cell.length_a   1.000
_cell.length_b   1.000
_cell.length_c   1.000
_cell.angle_alpha   90.00
_cell.angle_beta   90.00
_cell.angle_gamma   90.00
#
_symmetry.space_group_name_H-M   'P 1'
#
loop_
_entity.id
_entity.type
_entity.pdbx_description
1 polymer ?
#
loop_
_entity_poly.entity_id
_entity_poly.type
_entity_poly.pdbx_seq_one_letter_code
_entity_poly.pdbx_strand_id
1 'polypeptide(L)'
;MREMLPPLFSIATGLGFLMVLLVGTLARPAIRTAAGRLVAFGLLAVTGACFFLMQGTGASSIGAGGDMFLMAGACLFVAATLITAGLFMQARGAR
;
A
#
# COMPACT_ATOMS: atom_id res chain seq x y z
N MET A 1 -19.40 22.26 8.00
CA MET A 1 -20.21 21.04 7.77
C MET A 1 -19.58 20.27 6.61
N ARG A 2 -19.09 19.05 6.88
CA ARG A 2 -18.69 17.99 5.93
C ARG A 2 -18.07 18.44 4.59
N GLU A 3 -16.80 18.84 4.60
CA GLU A 3 -15.92 18.54 3.48
C GLU A 3 -15.38 17.12 3.68
N MET A 4 -16.29 16.14 3.61
CA MET A 4 -15.90 14.74 3.50
C MET A 4 -15.22 14.60 2.14
N LEU A 5 -13.98 14.12 2.12
CA LEU A 5 -13.35 13.67 0.88
C LEU A 5 -14.35 12.79 0.12
N PRO A 6 -14.43 12.92 -1.22
CA PRO A 6 -15.50 12.30 -1.98
C PRO A 6 -15.57 10.80 -1.69
N PRO A 7 -16.75 10.18 -1.64
CA PRO A 7 -16.91 8.73 -1.43
C PRO A 7 -16.03 7.88 -2.38
N LEU A 8 -15.64 8.45 -3.53
CA LEU A 8 -14.64 7.90 -4.45
C LEU A 8 -13.29 7.58 -3.78
N PHE A 9 -12.81 8.38 -2.83
CA PHE A 9 -11.53 8.16 -2.16
C PHE A 9 -11.57 6.91 -1.27
N SER A 10 -12.66 6.73 -0.52
CA SER A 10 -12.86 5.53 0.29
C SER A 10 -12.99 4.28 -0.57
N ILE A 11 -13.71 4.36 -1.70
CA ILE A 11 -13.84 3.27 -2.67
C ILE A 11 -12.49 2.91 -3.28
N ALA A 12 -11.72 3.91 -3.73
CA ALA A 12 -10.39 3.72 -4.31
C ALA A 12 -9.43 3.04 -3.32
N THR A 13 -9.51 3.43 -2.03
CA THR A 13 -8.68 2.87 -0.97
C THR A 13 -9.04 1.40 -0.68
N GLY A 14 -10.34 1.09 -0.62
CA GLY A 14 -10.83 -0.28 -0.47
C GLY A 14 -10.49 -1.18 -1.68
N LEU A 15 -10.60 -0.67 -2.90
CA LEU A 15 -10.20 -1.38 -4.12
C LEU A 15 -8.69 -1.64 -4.15
N GLY A 16 -7.87 -0.67 -3.71
CA GLY A 16 -6.43 -0.85 -3.56
C GLY A 16 -6.08 -2.00 -2.61
N PHE A 17 -6.77 -2.07 -1.47
CA PHE A 17 -6.59 -3.16 -0.49
C PHE A 17 -6.98 -4.53 -1.08
N LEU A 18 -8.09 -4.60 -1.83
CA LEU A 18 -8.54 -5.82 -2.50
C LEU A 18 -7.51 -6.32 -3.53
N MET A 19 -6.93 -5.40 -4.30
CA MET A 19 -5.85 -5.69 -5.25
C MET A 19 -4.64 -6.32 -4.55
N VAL A 20 -4.22 -5.77 -3.40
CA VAL A 20 -3.11 -6.35 -2.63
C VAL A 20 -3.43 -7.77 -2.15
N LEU A 21 -4.64 -8.00 -1.64
CA LEU A 21 -5.07 -9.34 -1.21
C LEU A 21 -5.06 -10.35 -2.36
N LEU A 22 -5.54 -9.96 -3.54
CA LEU A 22 -5.53 -10.80 -4.74
C LEU A 22 -4.10 -11.16 -5.15
N VAL A 23 -3.19 -10.18 -5.17
CA VAL A 23 -1.78 -10.45 -5.50
C VAL A 23 -1.13 -11.37 -4.46
N GLY A 24 -1.37 -11.15 -3.17
CA GLY A 24 -0.82 -12.00 -2.10
C GLY A 24 -1.33 -13.44 -2.12
N THR A 25 -2.57 -13.66 -2.57
CA THR A 25 -3.20 -14.99 -2.60
C THR A 25 -2.90 -15.75 -3.89
N LEU A 26 -2.97 -15.10 -5.06
CA LEU A 26 -2.74 -15.74 -6.36
C LEU A 26 -1.24 -15.86 -6.71
N ALA A 27 -0.38 -14.95 -6.26
CA ALA A 27 1.04 -14.93 -6.65
C ALA A 27 1.96 -15.78 -5.74
N ARG A 28 1.42 -16.70 -4.93
CA ARG A 28 2.19 -17.58 -4.02
C ARG A 28 3.47 -18.21 -4.62
N PRO A 29 3.49 -18.68 -5.88
CA PRO A 29 4.71 -19.22 -6.50
C PRO A 29 5.81 -18.16 -6.68
N ALA A 30 5.45 -16.94 -7.07
CA ALA A 30 6.38 -15.84 -7.29
C ALA A 30 7.01 -15.35 -5.97
N ILE A 31 6.26 -15.41 -4.87
CA ILE A 31 6.67 -14.98 -3.51
C ILE A 31 7.75 -15.89 -2.91
N ARG A 32 8.03 -17.08 -3.47
CA ARG A 32 9.10 -17.96 -2.96
C ARG A 32 10.51 -17.41 -3.19
N THR A 33 10.70 -16.58 -4.19
CA THR A 33 12.00 -15.96 -4.50
C THR A 33 12.28 -14.79 -3.56
N ALA A 34 13.56 -14.48 -3.29
CA ALA A 34 13.92 -13.32 -2.47
C ALA A 34 13.34 -12.01 -3.04
N ALA A 35 13.40 -11.83 -4.36
CA ALA A 35 12.77 -10.72 -5.08
C ALA A 35 11.24 -10.69 -4.88
N GLY A 36 10.57 -11.83 -5.00
CA GLY A 36 9.12 -11.92 -4.78
C GLY A 36 8.71 -11.64 -3.33
N ARG A 37 9.54 -11.99 -2.34
CA ARG A 37 9.31 -11.61 -0.94
C ARG A 37 9.40 -10.11 -0.72
N LEU A 38 10.38 -9.45 -1.33
CA LEU A 38 10.51 -7.98 -1.30
C LEU A 38 9.25 -7.29 -1.86
N VAL A 39 8.76 -7.75 -3.02
CA VAL A 39 7.52 -7.23 -3.60
C VAL A 39 6.32 -7.52 -2.69
N ALA A 40 6.23 -8.70 -2.09
CA ALA A 40 5.16 -9.06 -1.16
C ALA A 40 5.17 -8.21 0.12
N PHE A 41 6.33 -7.94 0.72
CA PHE A 41 6.45 -7.03 1.86
C PHE A 41 6.09 -5.59 1.47
N GLY A 42 6.47 -5.15 0.27
CA GLY A 42 6.06 -3.85 -0.24
C GLY A 42 4.54 -3.74 -0.39
N LEU A 43 3.88 -4.78 -0.88
CA LEU A 43 2.42 -4.85 -0.95
C LEU A 43 1.77 -4.76 0.45
N LEU A 44 2.32 -5.42 1.48
CA LEU A 44 1.84 -5.25 2.86
C LEU A 44 1.97 -3.81 3.36
N ALA A 45 3.02 -3.10 2.96
CA ALA A 45 3.16 -1.68 3.28
C ALA A 45 2.12 -0.82 2.53
N VAL A 46 1.74 -1.15 1.29
CA VAL A 46 0.61 -0.50 0.58
C VAL A 46 -0.70 -0.71 1.34
N THR A 47 -0.97 -1.93 1.80
CA THR A 47 -2.11 -2.25 2.66
C THR A 47 -2.15 -1.39 3.91
N GLY A 48 -1.02 -1.22 4.59
CA GLY A 48 -0.88 -0.31 5.73
C GLY A 48 -1.19 1.14 5.36
N ALA A 49 -0.70 1.62 4.22
CA ALA A 49 -1.00 2.95 3.74
C ALA A 49 -2.50 3.17 3.49
N CYS A 50 -3.16 2.21 2.84
CA CYS A 50 -4.61 2.26 2.61
C CYS A 50 -5.38 2.29 3.94
N PHE A 51 -4.95 1.52 4.94
CA PHE A 51 -5.56 1.55 6.27
C PHE A 51 -5.43 2.92 6.94
N PHE A 52 -4.23 3.51 6.95
CA PHE A 52 -4.02 4.84 7.52
C PHE A 52 -4.75 5.94 6.76
N LEU A 53 -4.82 5.86 5.42
CA LEU A 53 -5.63 6.77 4.63
C LEU A 53 -7.10 6.69 5.02
N MET A 54 -7.64 5.48 5.16
CA MET A 54 -9.03 5.28 5.57
C MET A 54 -9.30 5.90 6.96
N GLN A 55 -8.42 5.67 7.92
CA GLN A 55 -8.53 6.24 9.28
C GLN A 55 -8.40 7.77 9.27
N GLY A 56 -7.42 8.31 8.53
CA GLY A 56 -7.23 9.76 8.38
C GLY A 56 -8.42 10.44 7.71
N THR A 57 -9.05 9.79 6.75
CA THR A 57 -10.25 10.31 6.06
C THR A 57 -11.51 10.27 6.92
N GLY A 58 -11.54 9.44 7.97
CA GLY A 58 -12.62 9.39 8.96
C GLY A 58 -12.51 10.46 10.06
N ALA A 59 -11.39 11.20 10.13
CA ALA A 59 -11.15 12.19 11.16
C ALA A 59 -11.98 13.47 10.96
N SER A 60 -12.42 14.09 12.06
CA SER A 60 -13.32 15.27 12.06
C SER A 60 -12.64 16.59 11.67
N SER A 61 -11.31 16.61 11.53
CA SER A 61 -10.55 17.77 11.05
C SER A 61 -9.28 17.35 10.30
N ILE A 62 -8.79 18.21 9.40
CA ILE A 62 -7.54 18.01 8.66
C ILE A 62 -6.34 17.88 9.62
N GLY A 63 -6.34 18.65 10.71
CA GLY A 63 -5.31 18.56 11.76
C GLY A 63 -5.33 17.21 12.49
N ALA A 64 -6.51 16.64 12.75
CA ALA A 64 -6.64 15.34 13.39
C ALA A 64 -6.27 14.16 12.47
N GLY A 65 -6.37 14.33 11.15
CA GLY A 65 -5.97 13.32 10.15
C GLY A 65 -4.51 13.42 9.72
N GLY A 66 -3.81 14.51 10.04
CA GLY A 66 -2.46 14.80 9.56
C GLY A 66 -1.44 13.70 9.85
N ASP A 67 -1.43 13.18 11.07
CA ASP A 67 -0.53 12.09 11.47
C ASP A 67 -0.83 10.78 10.71
N MET A 68 -2.10 10.53 10.40
CA MET A 68 -2.53 9.36 9.63
C MET A 68 -2.12 9.48 8.16
N PHE A 69 -2.21 10.69 7.57
CA PHE A 69 -1.70 10.93 6.22
C PHE A 69 -0.17 10.82 6.15
N LEU A 70 0.55 11.28 7.17
CA LEU A 70 2.00 11.12 7.28
C LEU A 70 2.39 9.64 7.33
N MET A 71 1.70 8.85 8.17
CA MET A 71 1.91 7.41 8.28
C MET A 71 1.57 6.68 6.98
N ALA A 72 0.49 7.07 6.31
CA ALA A 72 0.17 6.55 4.98
C ALA A 72 1.29 6.83 3.97
N GLY A 73 1.82 8.05 3.96
CA GLY A 73 2.95 8.43 3.11
C GLY A 73 4.21 7.61 3.40
N ALA A 74 4.54 7.42 4.68
CA ALA A 74 5.68 6.59 5.10
C ALA A 74 5.51 5.14 4.64
N CYS A 75 4.31 4.57 4.80
CA CYS A 75 3.98 3.24 4.30
C CYS A 75 4.11 3.14 2.78
N LEU A 76 3.65 4.13 2.01
CA LEU A 76 3.83 4.16 0.56
C LEU A 76 5.29 4.27 0.14
N PHE A 77 6.09 5.05 0.86
CA PHE A 77 7.53 5.19 0.59
C PHE A 77 8.27 3.86 0.81
N VAL A 78 7.99 3.18 1.92
CA VAL A 78 8.53 1.84 2.21
C VAL A 78 8.08 0.84 1.14
N ALA A 79 6.79 0.87 0.77
CA ALA A 79 6.26 0.02 -0.29
C ALA A 79 6.99 0.21 -1.61
N ALA A 80 7.14 1.46 -2.06
CA ALA A 80 7.82 1.80 -3.30
C ALA A 80 9.27 1.29 -3.28
N THR A 81 9.99 1.52 -2.19
CA THR A 81 11.39 1.09 -2.05
C THR A 81 11.53 -0.43 -2.14
N LEU A 82 10.67 -1.19 -1.45
CA LEU A 82 10.70 -2.65 -1.44
C LEU A 82 10.29 -3.25 -2.80
N ILE A 83 9.25 -2.70 -3.43
CA ILE A 83 8.79 -3.15 -4.75
C ILE A 83 9.86 -2.87 -5.80
N THR A 84 10.42 -1.66 -5.84
CA THR A 84 11.49 -1.30 -6.77
C THR A 84 12.72 -2.19 -6.58
N ALA A 85 13.15 -2.43 -5.34
CA ALA A 85 14.27 -3.32 -5.06
C ALA A 85 13.99 -4.78 -5.50
N GLY A 86 12.79 -5.30 -5.21
CA GLY A 86 12.37 -6.64 -5.64
C GLY A 86 12.35 -6.78 -7.16
N LEU A 87 11.77 -5.81 -7.87
CA LEU A 87 11.74 -5.79 -9.34
C LEU A 87 13.16 -5.69 -9.93
N PHE A 88 14.03 -4.87 -9.34
CA PHE A 88 15.42 -4.74 -9.79
C PHE A 88 16.21 -6.04 -9.62
N MET A 89 16.04 -6.73 -8.50
CA MET A 89 16.66 -8.04 -8.27
C MET A 89 16.13 -9.09 -9.26
N GLN A 90 14.83 -9.09 -9.54
CA GLN A 90 14.23 -9.99 -10.52
C GLN A 90 14.77 -9.73 -11.94
N ALA A 91 14.91 -8.46 -12.33
CA ALA A 91 15.49 -8.07 -13.62
C ALA A 91 16.96 -8.51 -13.76
N ARG A 92 17.72 -8.53 -12.65
CA ARG A 92 19.12 -9.01 -12.65
C ARG A 92 19.26 -10.53 -12.65
N GLY A 93 18.34 -11.25 -12.00
CA GLY A 93 18.35 -12.72 -11.93
C GLY A 93 17.74 -13.42 -13.15
N ALA A 94 17.16 -12.67 -14.10
CA ALA A 94 16.61 -13.19 -15.35
C ALA A 94 17.61 -13.24 -16.52
N ARG A 95 18.91 -13.04 -16.24
CA ARG A 95 20.03 -13.35 -17.15
C ARG A 95 20.65 -14.67 -16.74
#